data_AF-A0A952SPJ8-F1
#
_entry.id   AF-A0A952SPJ8-F1
#
_cell.length_a   1.000
_cell.length_b   1.000
_cell.length_c   1.000
_cell.angle_alpha   90.00
_cell.angle_beta   90.00
_cell.angle_gamma   90.00
#
_symmetry.space_group_name_H-M   'P 1'
#
loop_
_entity.id
_entity.type
_entity.pdbx_description
1 polymer ?
#
loop_
_entity_poly.entity_id
_entity_poly.type
_entity_poly.pdbx_seq_one_letter_code
_entity_poly.pdbx_strand_id
1 'polypeptide(L)'
;MVSSEFTRFVNTRRIVALLGMAVLVLFTACSRRGPESERDAAENRYRVVTTIGMITDIVERVAGDRAQVQGLVSPGTDPHLYRPTRSDIAALMNADIVFYNGLLLEGKMTDTLVRVASSGKPVHAVTELIDERELIEPEGYEGHADPHVWMDPLAWMKAVEVVRDALIAFDPGGADVYRLNAADVVAQIQHVHDYAERVLASVPESARILISAHDAFGYFGRRYGFEVVGIQGISTDSEAGVRHIESLVRMIVERDVGAVFVESTVAERNVEALVAGVRARGKTVRIGGELFSDAMGRRGTYEGTYVGMIDHNVSTIARALGGVVPPGGANGRLVAIP
;
A
#
# COMPACT_ATOMS: atom_id res chain seq x y z
N MET A 1 -50.13 -19.14 -82.97
CA MET A 1 -49.72 -19.93 -84.15
C MET A 1 -48.50 -20.75 -83.73
N VAL A 2 -48.69 -22.06 -83.57
CA VAL A 2 -47.67 -23.17 -83.62
C VAL A 2 -46.59 -23.18 -82.51
N SER A 3 -46.82 -23.88 -81.38
CA SER A 3 -46.43 -25.29 -81.04
C SER A 3 -44.99 -25.40 -80.49
N SER A 4 -44.63 -26.24 -79.52
CA SER A 4 -45.14 -27.57 -79.15
C SER A 4 -44.83 -27.93 -77.69
N GLU A 5 -45.69 -28.75 -77.11
CA GLU A 5 -45.42 -29.53 -75.91
C GLU A 5 -44.38 -30.63 -76.16
N PHE A 6 -43.58 -30.97 -75.14
CA PHE A 6 -43.25 -32.38 -74.87
C PHE A 6 -42.91 -32.59 -73.39
N THR A 7 -43.73 -33.39 -72.75
CA THR A 7 -43.70 -33.89 -71.38
C THR A 7 -42.42 -34.69 -71.07
N ARG A 8 -41.90 -34.61 -69.83
CA ARG A 8 -41.50 -35.79 -69.05
C ARG A 8 -41.24 -35.48 -67.57
N PHE A 9 -42.08 -36.12 -66.77
CA PHE A 9 -41.94 -36.39 -65.33
C PHE A 9 -40.67 -37.22 -65.03
N VAL A 10 -40.32 -37.35 -63.74
CA VAL A 10 -39.22 -38.12 -63.10
C VAL A 10 -37.96 -37.25 -62.88
N ASN A 11 -37.51 -36.90 -61.66
CA ASN A 11 -37.25 -37.75 -60.50
C ASN A 11 -37.08 -36.91 -59.20
N THR A 12 -38.11 -36.83 -58.37
CA THR A 12 -38.15 -36.08 -57.09
C THR A 12 -37.43 -36.81 -55.94
N ARG A 13 -36.18 -37.25 -56.16
CA ARG A 13 -35.45 -38.07 -55.16
C ARG A 13 -33.98 -37.72 -54.94
N ARG A 14 -33.50 -36.56 -55.40
CA ARG A 14 -32.07 -36.18 -55.25
C ARG A 14 -31.77 -34.79 -54.68
N ILE A 15 -32.77 -33.96 -54.33
CA ILE A 15 -32.51 -32.60 -53.78
C ILE A 15 -32.69 -32.53 -52.24
N VAL A 16 -33.05 -33.63 -51.58
CA VAL A 16 -33.03 -33.69 -50.10
C VAL A 16 -31.60 -33.84 -49.54
N ALA A 17 -30.61 -34.15 -50.39
CA ALA A 17 -29.21 -34.31 -49.97
C ALA A 17 -28.38 -32.99 -49.97
N LEU A 18 -28.93 -31.87 -50.43
CA LEU A 18 -28.21 -30.58 -50.45
C LEU A 18 -28.66 -29.59 -49.36
N LEU A 19 -29.70 -29.92 -48.58
CA LEU A 19 -30.10 -29.14 -47.40
C LEU A 19 -29.46 -29.62 -46.08
N GLY A 20 -28.74 -30.75 -46.09
CA GLY A 20 -28.09 -31.31 -44.90
C GLY A 20 -26.68 -30.79 -44.62
N MET A 21 -26.10 -30.00 -45.53
CA MET A 21 -24.70 -29.53 -45.45
C MET A 21 -24.57 -28.01 -45.25
N ALA A 22 -25.67 -27.33 -44.92
CA ALA A 22 -25.70 -25.88 -44.65
C ALA A 22 -26.02 -25.53 -43.17
N VAL A 23 -26.19 -26.53 -42.30
CA VAL A 23 -26.50 -26.31 -40.86
C VAL A 23 -25.30 -26.65 -39.95
N LEU A 24 -24.18 -27.14 -40.50
CA LEU A 24 -22.99 -27.54 -39.74
C LEU A 24 -21.82 -26.53 -39.80
N VAL A 25 -22.10 -25.23 -39.94
CA VAL A 25 -21.07 -24.16 -39.98
C VAL A 25 -21.27 -23.09 -38.88
N LEU A 26 -22.24 -23.26 -37.98
CA LEU A 26 -22.56 -22.25 -36.94
C LEU A 26 -22.03 -22.57 -35.52
N PHE A 27 -21.09 -23.51 -35.36
CA PHE A 27 -20.57 -23.89 -34.03
C PHE A 27 -19.04 -23.94 -33.87
N THR A 28 -18.29 -23.13 -34.64
CA THR A 28 -16.83 -22.98 -34.46
C THR A 28 -16.39 -21.52 -34.39
N ALA A 29 -17.09 -20.72 -33.58
CA ALA A 29 -16.68 -19.35 -33.23
C ALA A 29 -16.44 -19.18 -31.72
N CYS A 30 -16.05 -20.25 -31.02
CA CYS A 30 -15.36 -20.14 -29.75
C CYS A 30 -13.85 -20.22 -30.03
N SER A 31 -13.26 -19.09 -30.42
CA SER A 31 -11.81 -18.94 -30.44
C SER A 31 -11.28 -19.20 -29.04
N ARG A 32 -10.60 -20.34 -28.87
CA ARG A 32 -9.65 -20.54 -27.79
C ARG A 32 -8.62 -19.41 -27.89
N ARG A 33 -8.63 -18.46 -26.95
CA ARG A 33 -7.49 -17.58 -26.69
C ARG A 33 -6.32 -18.50 -26.34
N GLY A 34 -5.39 -18.67 -27.28
CA GLY A 34 -4.14 -19.36 -27.05
C GLY A 34 -3.19 -18.52 -26.19
N PRO A 35 -2.07 -19.10 -25.72
CA PRO A 35 -1.07 -18.42 -24.88
C PRO A 35 -0.31 -17.28 -25.60
N GLU A 36 -0.59 -17.01 -26.88
CA GLU A 36 -0.06 -15.84 -27.60
C GLU A 36 -0.59 -14.52 -27.03
N SER A 37 -1.86 -14.44 -26.60
CA SER A 37 -2.40 -13.17 -26.09
C SER A 37 -1.83 -12.76 -24.73
N GLU A 38 -1.34 -13.70 -23.93
CA GLU A 38 -0.67 -13.40 -22.65
C GLU A 38 0.79 -13.00 -22.83
N ARG A 39 1.49 -13.55 -23.85
CA ARG A 39 2.87 -13.17 -24.18
C ARG A 39 2.95 -11.79 -24.81
N ASP A 40 2.08 -11.48 -25.77
CA ASP A 40 2.01 -10.15 -26.40
C ASP A 40 1.54 -9.06 -25.40
N ALA A 41 0.71 -9.44 -24.42
CA ALA A 41 0.31 -8.54 -23.33
C ALA A 41 1.40 -8.31 -22.28
N ALA A 42 2.35 -9.25 -22.13
CA ALA A 42 3.52 -9.08 -21.26
C ALA A 42 4.61 -8.23 -21.93
N GLU A 43 4.79 -8.33 -23.25
CA GLU A 43 5.77 -7.54 -24.01
C GLU A 43 5.41 -6.05 -24.14
N ASN A 44 4.13 -5.69 -23.98
CA ASN A 44 3.66 -4.30 -24.10
C ASN A 44 3.56 -3.54 -22.75
N ARG A 45 4.01 -4.13 -21.64
CA ARG A 45 3.99 -3.47 -20.31
C ARG A 45 5.27 -2.69 -20.07
N TYR A 46 5.15 -1.42 -19.69
CA TYR A 46 6.31 -0.65 -19.22
C TYR A 46 6.68 -1.09 -17.80
N ARG A 47 7.96 -0.96 -17.45
CA ARG A 47 8.51 -1.36 -16.15
C ARG A 47 8.48 -0.19 -15.18
N VAL A 48 7.87 -0.40 -14.03
CA VAL A 48 7.86 0.55 -12.92
C VAL A 48 8.61 -0.04 -11.76
N VAL A 49 9.51 0.74 -11.15
CA VAL A 49 10.17 0.36 -9.90
C VAL A 49 9.73 1.29 -8.79
N THR A 50 9.39 0.71 -7.64
CA THR A 50 8.92 1.42 -6.46
C THR A 50 9.79 1.08 -5.25
N THR A 51 9.84 1.95 -4.24
CA THR A 51 10.60 1.68 -3.00
C THR A 51 9.78 0.85 -2.01
N ILE A 52 8.96 1.50 -1.18
CA ILE A 52 8.16 0.87 -0.13
C ILE A 52 6.88 0.20 -0.67
N GLY A 53 6.38 -0.75 0.10
CA GLY A 53 5.16 -1.50 -0.24
C GLY A 53 3.94 -0.60 -0.46
N MET A 54 3.79 0.46 0.32
CA MET A 54 2.63 1.38 0.26
C MET A 54 2.56 2.09 -1.11
N ILE A 55 3.71 2.46 -1.68
CA ILE A 55 3.80 3.04 -3.02
C ILE A 55 3.57 1.95 -4.07
N THR A 56 4.13 0.77 -3.85
CA THR A 56 3.93 -0.39 -4.74
C THR A 56 2.45 -0.72 -4.89
N ASP A 57 1.67 -0.73 -3.81
CA ASP A 57 0.21 -0.97 -3.83
C ASP A 57 -0.53 0.10 -4.66
N ILE A 58 -0.22 1.38 -4.45
CA ILE A 58 -0.82 2.47 -5.25
C ILE A 58 -0.51 2.27 -6.73
N VAL A 59 0.78 2.10 -7.07
CA VAL A 59 1.23 2.02 -8.46
C VAL A 59 0.65 0.79 -9.17
N GLU A 60 0.63 -0.37 -8.52
CA GLU A 60 0.01 -1.58 -9.08
C GLU A 60 -1.47 -1.37 -9.38
N ARG A 61 -2.20 -0.75 -8.46
CA ARG A 61 -3.64 -0.52 -8.60
C ARG A 61 -3.96 0.55 -9.64
N VAL A 62 -3.21 1.65 -9.67
CA VAL A 62 -3.42 2.73 -10.65
C VAL A 62 -3.02 2.26 -12.05
N ALA A 63 -1.83 1.66 -12.20
CA ALA A 63 -1.32 1.25 -13.52
C ALA A 63 -2.09 0.05 -14.11
N GLY A 64 -2.62 -0.84 -13.26
CA GLY A 64 -3.31 -2.05 -13.67
C GLY A 64 -2.45 -2.91 -14.60
N ASP A 65 -3.05 -3.45 -15.65
CA ASP A 65 -2.37 -4.33 -16.61
C ASP A 65 -1.38 -3.62 -17.56
N ARG A 66 -1.23 -2.29 -17.46
CA ARG A 66 -0.35 -1.52 -18.35
C ARG A 66 1.11 -1.52 -17.91
N ALA A 67 1.37 -1.81 -16.63
CA ALA A 67 2.70 -1.85 -16.06
C ALA A 67 3.08 -3.22 -15.53
N GLN A 68 4.38 -3.49 -15.53
CA GLN A 68 5.01 -4.45 -14.65
C GLN A 68 5.65 -3.68 -13.49
N VAL A 69 5.13 -3.85 -12.27
CA VAL A 69 5.59 -3.11 -11.09
C VAL A 69 6.49 -4.00 -10.24
N GLN A 70 7.65 -3.48 -9.83
CA GLN A 70 8.58 -4.13 -8.92
C GLN A 70 8.85 -3.22 -7.72
N GLY A 71 8.39 -3.63 -6.54
CA GLY A 71 8.78 -3.02 -5.27
C GLY A 71 10.11 -3.55 -4.77
N LEU A 72 10.99 -2.66 -4.31
CA LEU A 72 12.34 -3.00 -3.85
C LEU A 72 12.38 -3.39 -2.38
N VAL A 73 11.65 -2.66 -1.52
CA VAL A 73 11.61 -2.90 -0.09
C VAL A 73 10.53 -3.94 0.21
N SER A 74 10.96 -5.12 0.64
CA SER A 74 10.06 -6.25 0.92
C SER A 74 9.26 -6.07 2.21
N PRO A 75 8.11 -6.75 2.38
CA PRO A 75 7.38 -6.77 3.64
C PRO A 75 8.28 -7.13 4.83
N GLY A 76 8.09 -6.45 5.97
CA GLY A 76 8.93 -6.60 7.17
C GLY A 76 10.35 -6.04 7.05
N THR A 77 10.67 -5.31 5.98
CA THR A 77 11.98 -4.65 5.81
C THR A 77 11.87 -3.16 6.12
N ASP A 78 12.80 -2.67 6.94
CA ASP A 78 12.94 -1.26 7.30
C ASP A 78 13.56 -0.44 6.14
N PRO A 79 12.85 0.58 5.60
CA PRO A 79 13.35 1.41 4.50
C PRO A 79 14.44 2.39 4.91
N HIS A 80 14.49 2.85 6.17
CA HIS A 80 15.52 3.77 6.67
C HIS A 80 16.91 3.12 6.63
N LEU A 81 16.95 1.80 6.86
CA LEU A 81 18.18 1.01 6.86
C LEU A 81 18.45 0.30 5.54
N TYR A 82 17.49 0.31 4.61
CA TYR A 82 17.55 -0.43 3.37
C TYR A 82 18.71 0.04 2.49
N ARG A 83 19.55 -0.92 2.07
CA ARG A 83 20.62 -0.68 1.10
C ARG A 83 20.31 -1.45 -0.18
N PRO A 84 20.21 -0.77 -1.33
CA PRO A 84 19.85 -1.43 -2.57
C PRO A 84 20.94 -2.43 -2.96
N THR A 85 20.51 -3.64 -3.29
CA THR A 85 21.39 -4.69 -3.82
C THR A 85 21.80 -4.37 -5.25
N ARG A 86 22.74 -5.16 -5.80
CA ARG A 86 23.12 -5.02 -7.22
C ARG A 86 21.93 -5.26 -8.16
N SER A 87 21.04 -6.20 -7.83
CA SER A 87 19.82 -6.44 -8.59
C SER A 87 18.85 -5.27 -8.50
N ASP A 88 18.75 -4.61 -7.35
CA ASP A 88 17.86 -3.44 -7.19
C ASP A 88 18.37 -2.25 -7.99
N ILE A 89 19.68 -2.01 -7.98
CA ILE A 89 20.31 -0.98 -8.82
C ILE A 89 20.07 -1.29 -10.30
N ALA A 90 20.23 -2.55 -10.72
CA ALA A 90 19.95 -2.95 -12.10
C ALA A 90 18.47 -2.76 -12.46
N ALA A 91 17.54 -3.10 -11.55
CA ALA A 91 16.12 -2.87 -11.74
C ALA A 91 15.81 -1.37 -11.92
N LEU A 92 16.34 -0.52 -11.05
CA LEU A 92 16.20 0.94 -11.14
C LEU A 92 16.75 1.51 -12.46
N MET A 93 17.92 1.04 -12.90
CA MET A 93 18.51 1.47 -14.18
C MET A 93 17.73 0.95 -15.41
N ASN A 94 17.00 -0.16 -15.27
CA ASN A 94 16.19 -0.74 -16.33
C ASN A 94 14.72 -0.31 -16.27
N ALA A 95 14.28 0.36 -15.20
CA ALA A 95 12.93 0.88 -15.06
C ALA A 95 12.65 1.95 -16.11
N ASP A 96 11.41 2.02 -16.60
CA ASP A 96 11.00 3.09 -17.49
C ASP A 96 10.53 4.32 -16.69
N ILE A 97 9.99 4.11 -15.49
CA ILE A 97 9.62 5.13 -14.50
C ILE A 97 9.84 4.61 -13.07
N VAL A 98 10.22 5.48 -12.14
CA VAL A 98 10.47 5.14 -10.73
C VAL A 98 9.62 6.00 -9.79
N PHE A 99 9.06 5.40 -8.75
CA PHE A 99 8.38 6.10 -7.66
C PHE A 99 9.02 5.79 -6.32
N TYR A 100 9.23 6.81 -5.50
CA TYR A 100 9.78 6.68 -4.14
C TYR A 100 9.04 7.64 -3.20
N ASN A 101 9.27 7.53 -1.89
CA ASN A 101 8.53 8.32 -0.92
C ASN A 101 8.93 9.78 -0.97
N GLY A 102 10.24 10.05 -0.94
CA GLY A 102 10.76 11.37 -0.63
C GLY A 102 10.89 11.58 0.88
N LEU A 103 11.06 12.85 1.28
CA LEU A 103 11.21 13.25 2.69
C LEU A 103 12.33 12.49 3.43
N LEU A 104 13.38 12.11 2.70
CA LEU A 104 14.54 11.34 3.18
C LEU A 104 14.25 9.95 3.77
N LEU A 105 13.06 9.37 3.54
CA LEU A 105 12.78 7.99 3.97
C LEU A 105 13.85 7.02 3.46
N GLU A 106 14.13 7.05 2.15
CA GLU A 106 15.12 6.19 1.53
C GLU A 106 16.52 6.80 1.58
N GLY A 107 16.94 7.31 2.74
CA GLY A 107 18.20 8.06 2.91
C GLY A 107 19.44 7.35 2.33
N LYS A 108 19.50 6.01 2.48
CA LYS A 108 20.59 5.16 1.95
C LYS A 108 20.46 4.82 0.44
N MET A 109 19.40 5.26 -0.22
CA MET A 109 19.17 5.12 -1.67
C MET A 109 19.31 6.43 -2.44
N THR A 110 19.42 7.58 -1.76
CA THR A 110 19.45 8.92 -2.36
C THR A 110 20.41 9.02 -3.56
N ASP A 111 21.67 8.63 -3.40
CA ASP A 111 22.67 8.68 -4.48
C ASP A 111 22.29 7.82 -5.69
N THR A 112 21.66 6.67 -5.44
CA THR A 112 21.19 5.77 -6.50
C THR A 112 20.03 6.40 -7.25
N LEU A 113 19.04 6.95 -6.53
CA LEU A 113 17.87 7.62 -7.12
C LEU A 113 18.27 8.86 -7.93
N VAL A 114 19.18 9.69 -7.41
CA VAL A 114 19.73 10.86 -8.13
C VAL A 114 20.45 10.42 -9.41
N ARG A 115 21.21 9.32 -9.36
CA ARG A 115 21.88 8.77 -10.53
C ARG A 115 20.87 8.27 -11.59
N VAL A 116 19.78 7.62 -11.17
CA VAL A 116 18.70 7.20 -12.08
C VAL A 116 18.08 8.43 -12.74
N ALA A 117 17.70 9.44 -11.97
CA ALA A 117 17.11 10.67 -12.49
C ALA A 117 18.05 11.39 -13.47
N SER A 118 19.34 11.46 -13.14
CA SER A 118 20.38 12.08 -14.00
C SER A 118 20.58 11.36 -15.34
N SER A 119 20.08 10.13 -15.49
CA SER A 119 20.08 9.41 -16.77
C SER A 119 18.91 9.79 -17.70
N GLY A 120 18.06 10.74 -17.29
CA GLY A 120 16.90 11.22 -18.05
C GLY A 120 15.62 10.40 -17.82
N LYS A 121 15.61 9.50 -16.84
CA LYS A 121 14.43 8.71 -16.48
C LYS A 121 13.50 9.52 -15.57
N PRO A 122 12.17 9.41 -15.72
CA PRO A 122 11.22 9.97 -14.76
C PRO A 122 11.36 9.27 -13.39
N VAL A 123 11.64 10.05 -12.35
CA VAL A 123 11.75 9.60 -10.97
C VAL A 123 10.93 10.56 -10.11
N HIS A 124 9.88 10.04 -9.46
CA HIS A 124 8.89 10.86 -8.77
C HIS A 124 8.84 10.54 -7.28
N ALA A 125 8.95 11.58 -6.44
CA ALA A 125 8.62 11.48 -5.02
C ALA A 125 7.11 11.58 -4.87
N VAL A 126 6.44 10.55 -4.33
CA VAL A 126 4.97 10.55 -4.27
C VAL A 126 4.41 11.55 -3.26
N THR A 127 5.24 12.09 -2.37
CA THR A 127 4.84 13.11 -1.39
C THR A 127 4.95 14.54 -1.93
N GLU A 128 5.33 14.74 -3.20
CA GLU A 128 5.64 16.08 -3.74
C GLU A 128 4.44 17.06 -3.82
N LEU A 129 3.20 16.55 -3.79
CA LEU A 129 1.98 17.37 -3.80
C LEU A 129 1.43 17.68 -2.40
N ILE A 130 2.10 17.24 -1.35
CA ILE A 130 1.69 17.48 0.04
C ILE A 130 2.17 18.89 0.42
N ASP A 131 1.27 19.72 0.94
CA ASP A 131 1.62 21.09 1.36
C ASP A 131 2.68 21.02 2.46
N GLU A 132 3.76 21.78 2.33
CA GLU A 132 4.84 21.84 3.32
C GLU A 132 4.32 22.20 4.73
N ARG A 133 3.22 22.97 4.82
CA ARG A 133 2.56 23.33 6.09
C ARG A 133 1.86 22.14 6.75
N GLU A 134 1.55 21.11 5.98
CA GLU A 134 1.01 19.84 6.47
C GLU A 134 2.10 18.86 6.82
N LEU A 135 3.37 19.12 6.52
CA LEU A 135 4.46 18.24 6.96
C LEU A 135 4.77 18.46 8.44
N ILE A 136 5.01 17.38 9.17
CA ILE A 136 5.46 17.44 10.55
C ILE A 136 6.98 17.59 10.54
N GLU A 137 7.50 18.60 11.24
CA GLU A 137 8.93 18.71 11.51
C GLU A 137 9.19 18.18 12.93
N PRO A 138 9.84 17.01 13.08
CA PRO A 138 10.09 16.41 14.38
C PRO A 138 11.10 17.21 15.19
N GLU A 139 10.93 17.21 16.52
CA GLU A 139 11.90 17.84 17.42
C GLU A 139 13.28 17.19 17.26
N GLY A 140 14.32 18.00 17.02
CA GLY A 140 15.69 17.52 16.81
C GLY A 140 16.02 17.10 15.38
N TYR A 141 15.09 17.24 14.44
CA TYR A 141 15.28 16.97 13.01
C TYR A 141 15.08 18.24 12.18
N GLU A 142 15.74 19.34 12.58
CA GLU A 142 15.57 20.65 11.93
C GLU A 142 15.81 20.60 10.41
N GLY A 143 14.84 21.09 9.64
CA GLY A 143 14.88 21.09 8.18
C GLY A 143 14.59 19.74 7.52
N HIS A 144 14.16 18.74 8.29
CA HIS A 144 13.77 17.43 7.78
C HIS A 144 12.36 17.06 8.26
N ALA A 145 11.44 16.96 7.30
CA ALA A 145 10.09 16.51 7.59
C ALA A 145 10.04 15.02 7.94
N ASP A 146 9.09 14.66 8.81
CA ASP A 146 8.69 13.29 9.08
C ASP A 146 8.25 12.62 7.76
N PRO A 147 8.87 11.50 7.35
CA PRO A 147 8.53 10.84 6.10
C PRO A 147 7.25 9.99 6.13
N HIS A 148 6.68 9.69 7.31
CA HIS A 148 5.64 8.67 7.50
C HIS A 148 4.23 9.16 7.13
N VAL A 149 4.10 9.90 6.04
CA VAL A 149 2.85 10.59 5.64
C VAL A 149 1.71 9.62 5.32
N TRP A 150 2.03 8.38 4.94
CA TRP A 150 1.04 7.33 4.69
C TRP A 150 0.18 6.99 5.91
N MET A 151 0.60 7.38 7.11
CA MET A 151 -0.20 7.22 8.34
C MET A 151 -1.41 8.17 8.42
N ASP A 152 -1.46 9.20 7.58
CA ASP A 152 -2.66 10.01 7.34
C ASP A 152 -3.27 9.67 5.97
N PRO A 153 -4.38 8.90 5.94
CA PRO A 153 -5.04 8.52 4.70
C PRO A 153 -5.43 9.69 3.79
N LEU A 154 -5.80 10.84 4.35
CA LEU A 154 -6.19 12.00 3.52
C LEU A 154 -4.98 12.64 2.86
N ALA A 155 -3.85 12.73 3.57
CA ALA A 155 -2.59 13.16 2.97
C ALA A 155 -2.11 12.14 1.92
N TRP A 156 -2.25 10.84 2.20
CA TRP A 156 -1.83 9.77 1.29
C TRP A 156 -2.62 9.70 -0.02
N MET A 157 -3.84 10.24 -0.07
CA MET A 157 -4.55 10.40 -1.36
C MET A 157 -3.77 11.28 -2.35
N LYS A 158 -2.94 12.22 -1.88
CA LYS A 158 -2.07 13.02 -2.74
C LYS A 158 -0.98 12.20 -3.42
N ALA A 159 -0.48 11.15 -2.77
CA ALA A 159 0.42 10.20 -3.41
C ALA A 159 -0.24 9.47 -4.59
N VAL A 160 -1.55 9.18 -4.49
CA VAL A 160 -2.32 8.61 -5.60
C VAL A 160 -2.44 9.59 -6.76
N GLU A 161 -2.64 10.89 -6.48
CA GLU A 161 -2.67 11.95 -7.49
C GLU A 161 -1.33 12.07 -8.23
N VAL A 162 -0.20 12.05 -7.50
CA VAL A 162 1.15 12.07 -8.09
C VAL A 162 1.36 10.87 -9.02
N VAL A 163 1.06 9.66 -8.54
CA VAL A 163 1.22 8.44 -9.34
C VAL A 163 0.34 8.51 -10.59
N ARG A 164 -0.93 8.90 -10.46
CA ARG A 164 -1.84 9.05 -11.60
C ARG A 164 -1.28 10.02 -12.64
N ASP A 165 -0.88 11.21 -12.22
CA ASP A 165 -0.47 12.27 -13.15
C ASP A 165 0.87 11.95 -13.83
N ALA A 166 1.81 11.38 -13.08
CA ALA A 166 3.07 10.89 -13.63
C ALA A 166 2.86 9.76 -14.65
N LEU A 167 1.97 8.80 -14.37
CA LEU A 167 1.64 7.73 -15.32
C LEU A 167 0.91 8.25 -16.56
N ILE A 168 0.01 9.24 -16.43
CA ILE A 168 -0.64 9.91 -17.57
C ILE A 168 0.38 10.64 -18.44
N ALA A 169 1.34 11.35 -17.82
CA ALA A 169 2.38 12.06 -18.55
C ALA A 169 3.32 11.10 -19.28
N PHE A 170 3.66 9.98 -18.65
CA PHE A 170 4.55 8.95 -19.20
C PHE A 170 3.89 8.11 -20.29
N ASP A 171 2.65 7.65 -20.07
CA ASP A 171 1.86 6.86 -21.02
C ASP A 171 0.46 7.48 -21.26
N PRO A 172 0.36 8.52 -22.12
CA PRO A 172 -0.92 9.21 -22.38
C PRO A 172 -2.03 8.30 -22.93
N GLY A 173 -1.68 7.18 -23.58
CA GLY A 173 -2.64 6.21 -24.08
C GLY A 173 -3.38 5.44 -22.99
N GLY A 174 -2.84 5.41 -21.77
CA GLY A 174 -3.47 4.80 -20.59
C GLY A 174 -4.31 5.75 -19.75
N ALA A 175 -4.46 7.02 -20.15
CA ALA A 175 -4.90 8.08 -19.23
C ALA A 175 -6.28 7.83 -18.59
N ASP A 176 -7.25 7.31 -19.34
CA ASP A 176 -8.57 7.03 -18.80
C ASP A 176 -8.57 5.85 -17.80
N VAL A 177 -7.70 4.85 -18.03
CA VAL A 177 -7.49 3.74 -17.11
C VAL A 177 -6.89 4.26 -15.80
N TYR A 178 -5.84 5.09 -15.88
CA TYR A 178 -5.20 5.65 -14.67
C TYR A 178 -6.15 6.54 -13.88
N ARG A 179 -6.96 7.36 -14.53
CA ARG A 179 -7.97 8.20 -13.84
C ARG A 179 -9.03 7.35 -13.15
N LEU A 180 -9.58 6.35 -13.83
CA LEU A 180 -10.60 5.47 -13.28
C LEU A 180 -10.06 4.69 -12.07
N ASN A 181 -8.89 4.07 -12.22
CA ASN A 181 -8.26 3.29 -11.17
C ASN A 181 -7.86 4.17 -9.97
N ALA A 182 -7.28 5.36 -10.21
CA ALA A 182 -6.96 6.29 -9.15
C ALA A 182 -8.20 6.74 -8.37
N ALA A 183 -9.32 6.98 -9.05
CA ALA A 183 -10.58 7.32 -8.38
C ALA A 183 -11.08 6.18 -7.48
N ASP A 184 -10.97 4.93 -7.92
CA ASP A 184 -11.29 3.76 -7.09
C ASP A 184 -10.35 3.64 -5.87
N VAL A 185 -9.04 3.81 -6.07
CA VAL A 185 -8.05 3.81 -4.98
C VAL A 185 -8.38 4.88 -3.95
N VAL A 186 -8.62 6.12 -4.39
CA VAL A 186 -8.99 7.24 -3.50
C VAL A 186 -10.28 6.94 -2.74
N ALA A 187 -11.31 6.39 -3.39
CA ALA A 187 -12.56 6.02 -2.72
C ALA A 187 -12.35 4.97 -1.62
N GLN A 188 -11.46 3.99 -1.84
CA GLN A 188 -11.14 2.99 -0.82
C GLN A 188 -10.30 3.55 0.33
N ILE A 189 -9.39 4.50 0.05
CA ILE A 189 -8.66 5.21 1.09
C ILE A 189 -9.62 6.08 1.93
N GLN A 190 -10.60 6.74 1.30
CA GLN A 190 -11.62 7.52 2.01
C GLN A 190 -12.45 6.61 2.90
N HIS A 191 -12.85 5.45 2.40
CA HIS A 191 -13.61 4.48 3.18
C HIS A 191 -12.89 4.03 4.46
N VAL A 192 -11.60 3.72 4.37
CA VAL A 192 -10.83 3.31 5.56
C VAL A 192 -10.55 4.49 6.50
N HIS A 193 -10.44 5.71 5.96
CA HIS A 193 -10.38 6.93 6.78
C HIS A 193 -11.66 7.15 7.58
N ASP A 194 -12.84 7.08 6.96
CA ASP A 194 -14.14 7.25 7.63
C ASP A 194 -14.36 6.17 8.70
N TYR A 195 -13.85 4.97 8.45
CA TYR A 195 -13.78 3.90 9.45
C TYR A 195 -12.86 4.28 10.61
N ALA A 196 -11.65 4.77 10.33
CA ALA A 196 -10.68 5.16 11.33
C ALA A 196 -11.20 6.27 12.24
N GLU A 197 -11.79 7.33 11.69
CA GLU A 197 -12.38 8.42 12.48
C GLU A 197 -13.43 7.88 13.47
N ARG A 198 -14.37 7.08 12.98
CA ARG A 198 -15.45 6.51 13.80
C ARG A 198 -14.91 5.61 14.91
N VAL A 199 -13.98 4.71 14.57
CA VAL A 199 -13.45 3.72 15.52
C VAL A 199 -12.54 4.38 16.54
N LEU A 200 -11.64 5.26 16.12
CA LEU A 200 -10.71 5.93 17.02
C LEU A 200 -11.40 6.97 17.92
N ALA A 201 -12.47 7.61 17.46
CA ALA A 201 -13.29 8.48 18.30
C ALA A 201 -13.91 7.75 19.51
N SER A 202 -14.11 6.42 19.41
CA SER A 202 -14.63 5.62 20.53
C SER A 202 -13.59 5.30 21.61
N VAL A 203 -12.30 5.52 21.34
CA VAL A 203 -11.23 5.37 22.34
C VAL A 203 -11.36 6.50 23.37
N PRO A 204 -11.39 6.20 24.70
CA PRO A 204 -11.42 7.22 25.74
C PRO A 204 -10.25 8.19 25.61
N GLU A 205 -10.51 9.51 25.72
CA GLU A 205 -9.46 10.54 25.55
C GLU A 205 -8.24 10.32 26.44
N SER A 206 -8.44 9.89 27.69
CA SER A 206 -7.36 9.58 28.63
C SER A 206 -6.47 8.41 28.20
N ALA A 207 -6.96 7.56 27.28
CA ALA A 207 -6.24 6.42 26.74
C ALA A 207 -5.58 6.70 25.37
N ARG A 208 -5.72 7.90 24.80
CA ARG A 208 -5.18 8.26 23.47
C ARG A 208 -3.69 8.60 23.49
N ILE A 209 -2.90 7.72 24.10
CA ILE A 209 -1.44 7.76 24.09
C ILE A 209 -0.96 6.50 23.36
N LEU A 210 -0.43 6.69 22.15
CA LEU A 210 0.10 5.63 21.31
C LEU A 210 1.61 5.55 21.49
N ILE A 211 2.07 4.49 22.16
CA ILE A 211 3.49 4.21 22.34
C ILE A 211 3.89 3.04 21.45
N SER A 212 4.76 3.27 20.47
CA SER A 212 5.19 2.28 19.47
C SER A 212 6.71 2.08 19.46
N ALA A 213 7.21 1.17 18.62
CA ALA A 213 8.64 0.81 18.59
C ALA A 213 9.52 1.96 18.06
N HIS A 214 9.04 2.73 17.08
CA HIS A 214 9.67 3.98 16.66
C HIS A 214 8.65 5.06 16.32
N ASP A 215 9.12 6.28 16.08
CA ASP A 215 8.29 7.46 15.88
C ASP A 215 7.74 7.55 14.45
N ALA A 216 6.86 6.62 14.08
CA ALA A 216 6.27 6.53 12.73
C ALA A 216 4.84 7.06 12.62
N PHE A 217 4.20 7.39 13.75
CA PHE A 217 2.76 7.62 13.79
C PHE A 217 2.38 9.09 14.00
N GLY A 218 3.31 10.04 13.85
CA GLY A 218 3.05 11.47 14.06
C GLY A 218 1.85 12.00 13.26
N TYR A 219 1.78 11.66 11.96
CA TYR A 219 0.65 12.02 11.09
C TYR A 219 -0.67 11.38 11.54
N PHE A 220 -0.64 10.13 11.99
CA PHE A 220 -1.80 9.45 12.57
C PHE A 220 -2.26 10.16 13.85
N GLY A 221 -1.34 10.49 14.74
CA GLY A 221 -1.61 11.21 15.98
C GLY A 221 -2.29 12.55 15.74
N ARG A 222 -1.76 13.33 14.79
CA ARG A 222 -2.35 14.60 14.38
C ARG A 222 -3.74 14.43 13.76
N ARG A 223 -3.94 13.44 12.90
CA ARG A 223 -5.21 13.20 12.21
C ARG A 223 -6.32 12.76 13.16
N TYR A 224 -6.01 11.86 14.10
CA TYR A 224 -7.03 11.20 14.93
C TYR A 224 -7.02 11.61 16.41
N GLY A 225 -6.15 12.56 16.79
CA GLY A 225 -6.10 13.12 18.14
C GLY A 225 -5.46 12.18 19.17
N PHE A 226 -4.30 11.61 18.83
CA PHE A 226 -3.48 10.81 19.74
C PHE A 226 -2.16 11.50 20.04
N GLU A 227 -1.75 11.45 21.31
CA GLU A 227 -0.36 11.70 21.72
C GLU A 227 0.47 10.50 21.26
N VAL A 228 1.47 10.71 20.41
CA VAL A 228 2.30 9.63 19.84
C VAL A 228 3.69 9.71 20.42
N VAL A 229 4.23 8.56 20.82
CA VAL A 229 5.56 8.46 21.41
C VAL A 229 6.29 7.22 20.88
N GLY A 230 7.37 7.43 20.13
CA GLY A 230 8.27 6.36 19.70
C GLY A 230 9.31 6.00 20.77
N ILE A 231 9.64 4.70 20.88
CA ILE A 231 10.80 4.27 21.68
C ILE A 231 12.09 4.67 20.97
N GLN A 232 12.21 4.37 19.68
CA GLN A 232 13.22 4.97 18.80
C GLN A 232 12.67 6.26 18.17
N GLY A 233 13.57 7.10 17.65
CA GLY A 233 13.17 8.32 16.94
C GLY A 233 12.59 8.05 15.56
N ILE A 234 12.48 9.10 14.74
CA ILE A 234 11.93 9.06 13.37
C ILE A 234 12.72 8.10 12.48
N SER A 235 14.05 8.04 12.65
CA SER A 235 14.90 7.08 11.97
C SER A 235 15.39 6.02 12.95
N THR A 236 15.33 4.77 12.51
CA THR A 236 15.79 3.57 13.23
C THR A 236 17.30 3.34 13.14
N ASP A 237 18.04 4.21 12.45
CA ASP A 237 19.51 4.10 12.33
C ASP A 237 20.23 4.28 13.67
N SER A 238 19.53 4.86 14.67
CA SER A 238 20.02 5.01 16.03
C SER A 238 19.11 4.31 17.04
N GLU A 239 19.73 3.58 17.98
CA GLU A 239 19.02 2.93 19.07
C GLU A 239 18.55 3.90 20.16
N ALA A 240 17.49 3.51 20.86
CA ALA A 240 16.98 4.27 21.99
C ALA A 240 17.99 4.29 23.15
N GLY A 241 18.33 5.48 23.63
CA GLY A 241 19.20 5.63 24.79
C GLY A 241 18.52 5.15 26.07
N VAL A 242 19.30 4.58 27.01
CA VAL A 242 18.78 4.08 28.31
C VAL A 242 17.98 5.15 29.08
N ARG A 243 18.45 6.41 29.07
CA ARG A 243 17.74 7.53 29.71
C ARG A 243 16.35 7.79 29.12
N HIS A 244 16.20 7.59 27.80
CA HIS A 244 14.91 7.73 27.12
C HIS A 244 13.96 6.61 27.51
N ILE A 245 14.44 5.36 27.53
CA ILE A 245 13.66 4.23 28.03
C ILE A 245 13.19 4.49 29.47
N GLU A 246 14.07 4.99 30.34
CA GLU A 246 13.70 5.34 31.72
C GLU A 246 12.65 6.46 31.80
N SER A 247 12.68 7.47 30.91
CA SER A 247 11.62 8.49 30.85
C SER A 247 10.30 7.91 30.37
N LEU A 248 10.31 7.02 29.38
CA LEU A 248 9.11 6.34 28.91
C LEU A 248 8.50 5.45 30.00
N VAL A 249 9.33 4.71 30.76
CA VAL A 249 8.85 3.94 31.92
C VAL A 249 8.14 4.85 32.93
N ARG A 250 8.72 6.02 33.26
CA ARG A 250 8.08 6.98 34.17
C ARG A 250 6.76 7.49 33.61
N MET A 251 6.74 7.92 32.35
CA MET A 251 5.53 8.40 31.67
C MET A 251 4.42 7.36 31.72
N ILE A 252 4.72 6.09 31.37
CA ILE A 252 3.73 5.00 31.40
C ILE A 252 3.15 4.81 32.80
N VAL A 253 3.99 4.85 33.84
CA VAL A 253 3.58 4.68 35.23
C VAL A 253 2.74 5.87 35.73
N GLU A 254 3.16 7.10 35.41
CA GLU A 254 2.53 8.35 35.88
C GLU A 254 1.20 8.63 35.17
N ARG A 255 1.13 8.34 33.86
CA ARG A 255 -0.07 8.53 33.02
C ARG A 255 -0.98 7.30 32.97
N ASP A 256 -0.61 6.21 33.66
CA ASP A 256 -1.32 4.93 33.70
C ASP A 256 -1.64 4.38 32.29
N VAL A 257 -0.62 4.40 31.41
CA VAL A 257 -0.77 3.96 30.01
C VAL A 257 -1.09 2.47 29.95
N GLY A 258 -2.20 2.13 29.29
CA GLY A 258 -2.71 0.77 29.25
C GLY A 258 -2.00 -0.17 28.28
N ALA A 259 -1.39 0.33 27.21
CA ALA A 259 -0.68 -0.49 26.23
C ALA A 259 0.47 0.21 25.51
N VAL A 260 1.41 -0.62 25.06
CA VAL A 260 2.49 -0.30 24.12
C VAL A 260 2.40 -1.24 22.93
N PHE A 261 2.96 -0.88 21.78
CA PHE A 261 2.82 -1.64 20.54
C PHE A 261 4.19 -2.04 19.99
N VAL A 262 4.28 -3.28 19.47
CA VAL A 262 5.43 -3.73 18.66
C VAL A 262 5.15 -3.42 17.19
N GLU A 263 6.17 -3.53 16.35
CA GLU A 263 6.07 -3.21 14.93
C GLU A 263 6.73 -4.27 14.06
N SER A 264 6.21 -4.44 12.84
CA SER A 264 6.66 -5.50 11.92
C SER A 264 8.10 -5.33 11.38
N THR A 265 8.69 -4.13 11.50
CA THR A 265 10.00 -3.78 10.92
C THR A 265 11.07 -3.49 11.97
N VAL A 266 10.69 -3.32 13.24
CA VAL A 266 11.59 -2.91 14.33
C VAL A 266 11.69 -4.02 15.38
N ALA A 267 12.88 -4.21 15.94
CA ALA A 267 13.12 -5.28 16.92
C ALA A 267 12.29 -5.11 18.20
N GLU A 268 11.52 -6.15 18.56
CA GLU A 268 10.64 -6.17 19.74
C GLU A 268 11.36 -5.92 21.07
N ARG A 269 12.67 -6.22 21.14
CA ARG A 269 13.49 -6.13 22.37
C ARG A 269 13.37 -4.80 23.11
N ASN A 270 13.16 -3.70 22.38
CA ASN A 270 13.06 -2.36 22.96
C ASN A 270 11.70 -2.19 23.67
N VAL A 271 10.62 -2.72 23.09
CA VAL A 271 9.29 -2.77 23.71
C VAL A 271 9.29 -3.73 24.91
N GLU A 272 9.94 -4.88 24.78
CA GLU A 272 10.07 -5.84 25.89
C GLU A 272 10.83 -5.23 27.09
N ALA A 273 11.93 -4.52 26.82
CA ALA A 273 12.69 -3.81 27.85
C ALA A 273 11.85 -2.74 28.55
N LEU A 274 11.02 -2.00 27.78
CA LEU A 274 10.09 -1.02 28.32
C LEU A 274 9.05 -1.67 29.24
N VAL A 275 8.42 -2.77 28.80
CA VAL A 275 7.45 -3.55 29.60
C VAL A 275 8.09 -4.08 30.89
N ALA A 276 9.32 -4.61 30.81
CA ALA A 276 10.07 -5.08 31.97
C ALA A 276 10.38 -3.93 32.95
N GLY A 277 10.76 -2.76 32.44
CA GLY A 277 10.99 -1.56 33.23
C GLY A 277 9.74 -1.07 33.98
N VAL A 278 8.58 -1.09 33.32
CA VAL A 278 7.28 -0.78 33.96
C VAL A 278 6.93 -1.80 35.04
N ARG A 279 7.16 -3.09 34.79
CA ARG A 279 6.97 -4.16 35.79
C ARG A 279 7.86 -3.97 37.01
N ALA A 280 9.11 -3.56 36.82
CA ALA A 280 10.04 -3.29 37.92
C ALA A 280 9.58 -2.10 38.81
N ARG A 281 8.70 -1.23 38.30
CA ARG A 281 8.07 -0.13 39.05
C ARG A 281 6.76 -0.55 39.74
N GLY A 282 6.40 -1.83 39.71
CA GLY A 282 5.18 -2.36 40.34
C GLY A 282 3.89 -2.08 39.56
N LYS A 283 4.00 -1.68 38.28
CA LYS A 283 2.87 -1.47 37.37
C LYS A 283 2.90 -2.49 36.23
N THR A 284 1.82 -2.60 35.49
CA THR A 284 1.74 -3.48 34.31
C THR A 284 1.28 -2.66 33.12
N VAL A 285 1.95 -2.87 31.98
CA VAL A 285 1.51 -2.42 30.67
C VAL A 285 1.51 -3.64 29.75
N ARG A 286 0.50 -3.76 28.87
CA ARG A 286 0.43 -4.90 27.93
C ARG A 286 0.96 -4.50 26.56
N ILE A 287 1.44 -5.49 25.82
CA ILE A 287 1.67 -5.33 24.39
C ILE A 287 0.29 -5.38 23.71
N GLY A 288 -0.09 -4.29 23.06
CA GLY A 288 -1.41 -4.07 22.46
C GLY A 288 -1.62 -4.81 21.15
N GLY A 289 -0.54 -5.27 20.54
CA GLY A 289 -0.50 -5.95 19.25
C GLY A 289 0.70 -5.49 18.44
N GLU A 290 0.87 -6.10 17.27
CA GLU A 290 1.82 -5.69 16.25
C GLU A 290 1.17 -4.67 15.31
N LEU A 291 1.87 -3.58 15.03
CA LEU A 291 1.48 -2.56 14.06
C LEU A 291 2.37 -2.63 12.82
N PHE A 292 1.80 -2.23 11.69
CA PHE A 292 2.55 -1.98 10.48
C PHE A 292 2.98 -0.51 10.47
N SER A 293 4.28 -0.25 10.54
CA SER A 293 4.83 1.10 10.45
C SER A 293 5.35 1.38 9.05
N ASP A 294 6.53 0.87 8.72
CA ASP A 294 7.23 1.15 7.46
C ASP A 294 7.05 0.07 6.39
N ALA A 295 6.43 -1.05 6.77
CA ALA A 295 6.09 -2.12 5.85
C ALA A 295 4.66 -2.57 6.08
N MET A 296 4.00 -2.92 4.99
CA MET A 296 2.71 -3.60 5.02
C MET A 296 2.87 -5.08 5.41
N GLY A 297 1.75 -5.76 5.59
CA GLY A 297 1.71 -7.21 5.73
C GLY A 297 2.22 -7.95 4.48
N ARG A 298 2.19 -9.28 4.56
CA ARG A 298 2.67 -10.13 3.45
C ARG A 298 1.85 -9.87 2.19
N ARG A 299 2.55 -9.76 1.04
CA ARG A 299 1.91 -9.62 -0.27
C ARG A 299 0.89 -10.74 -0.50
N GLY A 300 -0.30 -10.37 -0.98
CA GLY A 300 -1.41 -11.30 -1.22
C GLY A 300 -2.33 -11.53 -0.01
N THR A 301 -1.99 -11.00 1.17
CA THR A 301 -2.95 -10.91 2.30
C THR A 301 -3.69 -9.57 2.26
N TYR A 302 -4.70 -9.42 3.10
CA TYR A 302 -5.44 -8.16 3.21
C TYR A 302 -4.54 -7.05 3.75
N GLU A 303 -3.77 -7.34 4.79
CA GLU A 303 -2.80 -6.44 5.43
C GLU A 303 -1.60 -6.12 4.51
N GLY A 304 -1.39 -6.89 3.45
CA GLY A 304 -0.44 -6.60 2.38
C GLY A 304 -0.92 -5.57 1.35
N THR A 305 -2.02 -4.86 1.64
CA THR A 305 -2.52 -3.71 0.89
C THR A 305 -2.54 -2.49 1.81
N TYR A 306 -2.45 -1.28 1.26
CA TYR A 306 -2.44 -0.06 2.08
C TYR A 306 -3.71 0.06 2.93
N VAL A 307 -4.87 -0.25 2.33
CA VAL A 307 -6.17 -0.21 3.01
C VAL A 307 -6.22 -1.22 4.17
N GLY A 308 -5.76 -2.45 3.94
CA GLY A 308 -5.76 -3.46 5.00
C GLY A 308 -4.73 -3.18 6.10
N MET A 309 -3.60 -2.56 5.76
CA MET A 309 -2.61 -2.08 6.73
C MET A 309 -3.22 -1.04 7.68
N ILE A 310 -3.87 -0.01 7.14
CA ILE A 310 -4.51 1.05 7.96
C ILE A 310 -5.67 0.48 8.78
N ASP A 311 -6.52 -0.37 8.18
CA ASP A 311 -7.61 -1.05 8.90
C ASP A 311 -7.07 -1.87 10.08
N HIS A 312 -6.01 -2.65 9.86
CA HIS A 312 -5.34 -3.42 10.91
C HIS A 312 -4.81 -2.52 12.04
N ASN A 313 -4.06 -1.47 11.70
CA ASN A 313 -3.49 -0.56 12.69
C ASN A 313 -4.57 0.10 13.54
N VAL A 314 -5.56 0.72 12.88
CA VAL A 314 -6.71 1.38 13.52
C VAL A 314 -7.43 0.42 14.46
N SER A 315 -7.73 -0.79 13.97
CA SER A 315 -8.46 -1.80 14.73
C SER A 315 -7.66 -2.30 15.94
N THR A 316 -6.36 -2.53 15.76
CA THR A 316 -5.46 -3.01 16.83
C THR A 316 -5.29 -1.95 17.92
N ILE A 317 -5.02 -0.70 17.52
CA ILE A 317 -4.88 0.44 18.43
C ILE A 317 -6.18 0.64 19.21
N ALA A 318 -7.32 0.71 18.53
CA ALA A 318 -8.60 0.94 19.19
C ALA A 318 -8.97 -0.19 20.15
N ARG A 319 -8.87 -1.48 19.75
CA ARG A 319 -9.16 -2.61 20.64
C ARG A 319 -8.30 -2.57 21.89
N ALA A 320 -7.01 -2.28 21.71
CA ALA A 320 -6.11 -2.14 22.83
C ALA A 320 -6.58 -0.98 23.73
N LEU A 321 -6.77 0.21 23.20
CA LEU A 321 -6.99 1.40 24.03
C LEU A 321 -8.45 1.55 24.52
N GLY A 322 -9.27 0.50 24.37
CA GLY A 322 -10.64 0.46 24.91
C GLY A 322 -11.71 1.03 23.98
N GLY A 323 -11.39 1.21 22.70
CA GLY A 323 -12.33 1.56 21.64
C GLY A 323 -13.21 0.39 21.18
N VAL A 324 -14.27 0.73 20.46
CA VAL A 324 -15.25 -0.19 19.90
C VAL A 324 -14.91 -0.46 18.45
N VAL A 325 -14.55 -1.72 18.16
CA VAL A 325 -14.10 -2.15 16.84
C VAL A 325 -15.02 -3.24 16.30
N PRO A 326 -15.52 -3.13 15.06
CA PRO A 326 -16.20 -4.24 14.40
C PRO A 326 -15.32 -5.50 14.38
N PRO A 327 -15.89 -6.72 14.57
CA PRO A 327 -15.09 -7.94 14.67
C PRO A 327 -14.11 -8.17 13.50
N GLY A 328 -14.51 -7.82 12.28
CA GLY A 328 -13.68 -7.98 11.08
C GLY A 328 -13.01 -6.71 10.54
N GLY A 329 -12.98 -5.61 11.30
CA GLY A 329 -12.42 -4.34 10.82
C GLY A 329 -13.33 -3.61 9.82
N ALA A 330 -12.75 -2.65 9.07
CA ALA A 330 -13.45 -1.81 8.10
C ALA A 330 -14.20 -2.63 7.05
N ASN A 331 -13.52 -3.62 6.47
CA ASN A 331 -14.03 -4.42 5.37
C ASN A 331 -14.49 -5.83 5.79
N GLY A 332 -14.53 -6.14 7.09
CA GLY A 332 -14.89 -7.47 7.57
C GLY A 332 -13.85 -8.56 7.26
N ARG A 333 -12.61 -8.18 6.95
CA ARG A 333 -11.53 -9.06 6.48
C ARG A 333 -10.43 -9.31 7.51
N LEU A 334 -10.39 -8.57 8.61
CA LEU A 334 -9.46 -8.84 9.70
C LEU A 334 -9.90 -10.10 10.44
N VAL A 335 -8.95 -10.95 10.78
CA VAL A 335 -9.21 -12.10 11.66
C VAL A 335 -9.52 -11.55 13.06
N ALA A 336 -10.59 -12.03 13.68
CA ALA A 336 -10.88 -11.69 15.07
C ALA A 336 -9.69 -12.15 15.94
N ILE A 337 -9.03 -11.21 16.61
CA ILE A 337 -7.99 -11.53 17.59
C ILE A 337 -8.73 -12.19 18.78
N PRO A 338 -8.41 -13.44 19.14
CA PRO A 338 -9.12 -14.19 20.18
C PRO A 338 -9.05 -13.57 21.56
#